data_AF-A0A536Z1P6-F1
#
_entry.id   AF-A0A536Z1P6-F1
#
_cell.length_a   1.000
_cell.length_b   1.000
_cell.length_c   1.000
_cell.angle_alpha   90.00
_cell.angle_beta   90.00
_cell.angle_gamma   90.00
#
_symmetry.space_group_name_H-M   'P 1'
#
loop_
_entity.id
_entity.type
_entity.pdbx_description
1 polymer ?
#
loop_
_entity_poly.entity_id
_entity_poly.type
_entity_poly.pdbx_seq_one_letter_code
_entity_poly.pdbx_strand_id
1 'polypeptide(L)'
;MLLAFLVGFGDTMVGFPRGRRRQMKHYAVLLVSLMLGACAATPVVRQPEGLFNDNLFLAPSERISVDDVFALSDEMKQYLDTEIARESRTKGRQQALFDSLYAKGKLKLDFDSATTRNAAQAFAARSGNCLSLVIMTAAFARQMGLPVRYQTAFVDDTWSRSGDIQFFIGHVNLTLGRHQIYDGVGRFEPDLTIDFLPPQDIHGLRTRLIGEETIVAMYMNNRAAELFTQGLVNNAYWWARAAIGQDPGFMSSYNTLGIIYQRHGNLAEAEKVLAYALERQPGNLHVMSNLVSVLNAQGRVEESRVLAHKLEQMDPNPPFSFFDQRSVCQGSRSRPLLRRIPFLACRCLRRAWRDGSSKKAADPRGGIQHDPQSPRALCRETRSN
;
A
#
# COMPACT_ATOMS: atom_id res chain seq x y z
N MET A 1 -24.26 1.36 33.40
CA MET A 1 -24.91 2.39 34.25
C MET A 1 -26.19 2.98 33.66
N LEU A 2 -26.36 3.15 32.34
CA LEU A 2 -27.62 3.70 31.79
C LEU A 2 -28.84 2.75 31.79
N LEU A 3 -28.65 1.42 31.68
CA LEU A 3 -29.76 0.47 31.78
C LEU A 3 -30.39 0.41 33.18
N ALA A 4 -29.64 0.75 34.23
CA ALA A 4 -30.15 0.81 35.60
C ALA A 4 -31.07 2.03 35.84
N PHE A 5 -30.88 3.12 35.07
CA PHE A 5 -31.71 4.32 35.20
C PHE A 5 -33.10 4.16 34.56
N LEU A 6 -33.25 3.32 33.53
CA LEU A 6 -34.53 3.11 32.86
C LEU A 6 -35.47 2.16 33.62
N VAL A 7 -34.94 1.27 34.45
CA VAL A 7 -35.74 0.36 35.28
C VAL A 7 -36.22 1.04 36.56
N GLY A 8 -35.47 2.00 37.11
CA GLY A 8 -35.79 2.68 38.38
C GLY A 8 -36.93 3.69 38.37
N PHE A 9 -37.39 4.16 37.20
CA PHE A 9 -38.52 5.11 37.10
C PHE A 9 -39.90 4.45 37.02
N GLY A 10 -39.96 3.11 36.98
CA GLY A 10 -41.21 2.36 36.92
C GLY A 10 -42.04 2.42 38.21
N ASP A 11 -41.36 2.48 39.36
CA ASP A 11 -41.97 2.18 40.65
C ASP A 11 -42.30 3.42 41.51
N THR A 12 -41.90 4.63 41.11
CA THR A 12 -42.17 5.86 41.89
C THR A 12 -43.38 6.67 41.46
N MET A 13 -44.13 6.23 40.44
CA MET A 13 -45.37 6.91 40.05
C MET A 13 -46.58 6.05 40.39
N VAL A 14 -47.03 6.10 41.64
CA VAL A 14 -48.37 5.62 42.03
C VAL A 14 -49.33 6.82 41.84
N GLY A 15 -50.14 6.83 40.78
CA GLY A 15 -51.17 7.88 40.60
C GLY A 15 -51.64 8.21 39.18
N PHE A 16 -50.87 7.93 38.11
CA PHE A 16 -51.29 8.32 36.75
C PHE A 16 -52.07 7.22 35.99
N PRO A 17 -53.17 7.58 35.27
CA PRO A 17 -53.96 6.63 34.48
C PRO A 17 -53.14 5.97 33.37
N ARG A 18 -53.35 4.65 33.18
CA ARG A 18 -52.54 3.74 32.34
C ARG A 18 -52.23 4.25 30.92
N GLY A 19 -53.11 5.04 30.31
CA GLY A 19 -52.92 5.60 28.97
C GLY A 19 -51.76 6.61 28.85
N ARG A 20 -51.58 7.50 29.83
CA ARG A 20 -50.51 8.53 29.81
C ARG A 20 -49.11 7.95 30.04
N ARG A 21 -49.00 6.85 30.81
CA ARG A 21 -47.71 6.16 31.02
C ARG A 21 -47.18 5.51 29.76
N ARG A 22 -48.07 4.96 28.91
CA ARG A 22 -47.67 4.38 27.63
C ARG A 22 -47.13 5.47 26.72
N GLN A 23 -47.83 6.59 26.57
CA GLN A 23 -47.35 7.71 25.75
C GLN A 23 -46.02 8.29 26.24
N MET A 24 -45.83 8.54 27.54
CA MET A 24 -44.55 9.03 28.08
C MET A 24 -43.37 8.07 27.84
N LYS A 25 -43.61 6.74 27.89
CA LYS A 25 -42.57 5.76 27.52
C LYS A 25 -42.22 5.83 26.03
N HIS A 26 -43.19 6.04 25.14
CA HIS A 26 -42.91 6.18 23.70
C HIS A 26 -42.15 7.47 23.41
N TYR A 27 -42.51 8.60 24.03
CA TYR A 27 -41.77 9.85 23.90
C TYR A 27 -40.35 9.73 24.46
N ALA A 28 -40.15 9.07 25.61
CA ALA A 28 -38.82 8.84 26.17
C ALA A 28 -37.95 7.97 25.27
N VAL A 29 -38.50 6.91 24.66
CA VAL A 29 -37.77 6.08 23.70
C VAL A 29 -37.41 6.87 22.44
N LEU A 30 -38.35 7.65 21.88
CA LEU A 30 -38.11 8.49 20.70
C LEU A 30 -37.03 9.55 20.94
N LEU A 31 -37.02 10.16 22.13
CA LEU A 31 -36.04 11.17 22.52
C LEU A 31 -34.64 10.57 22.75
N VAL A 32 -34.57 9.36 23.32
CA VAL A 32 -33.32 8.60 23.43
C VAL A 32 -32.81 8.14 22.06
N SER A 33 -33.69 7.71 21.15
CA SER A 33 -33.33 7.36 19.77
C SER A 33 -32.82 8.56 18.96
N LEU A 34 -33.44 9.74 19.14
CA LEU A 34 -32.98 11.00 18.53
C LEU A 34 -31.64 11.47 19.11
N MET A 35 -31.41 11.28 20.41
CA MET A 35 -30.12 11.61 21.05
C MET A 35 -28.99 10.65 20.65
N LEU A 36 -29.29 9.38 20.35
CA LEU A 36 -28.32 8.39 19.88
C LEU A 36 -27.98 8.53 18.38
N GLY A 37 -28.83 9.21 17.60
CA GLY A 37 -28.59 9.46 16.17
C GLY A 37 -27.74 10.69 15.86
N ALA A 38 -27.42 11.52 16.85
CA ALA A 38 -26.87 12.86 16.61
C ALA A 38 -25.34 12.95 16.46
N CYS A 39 -24.57 11.89 16.75
CA CYS A 39 -23.10 11.99 16.82
C CYS A 39 -22.33 10.86 16.11
N ALA A 40 -22.77 10.44 14.93
CA ALA A 40 -21.95 9.63 14.04
C ALA A 40 -21.72 10.36 12.70
N ALA A 41 -21.27 11.62 12.78
CA ALA A 41 -20.64 12.23 11.61
C ALA A 41 -19.28 11.55 11.43
N THR A 42 -19.13 10.75 10.38
CA THR A 42 -17.82 10.26 9.96
C THR A 42 -16.90 11.47 9.80
N PRO A 43 -15.70 11.49 10.43
CA PRO A 43 -14.80 12.61 10.30
C PRO A 43 -14.42 12.76 8.82
N VAL A 44 -14.87 13.86 8.21
CA VAL A 44 -14.46 14.22 6.85
C VAL A 44 -12.97 14.56 6.93
N VAL A 45 -12.12 13.68 6.41
CA VAL A 45 -10.68 13.95 6.29
C VAL A 45 -10.52 15.05 5.25
N ARG A 46 -10.41 16.30 5.70
CA ARG A 46 -10.14 17.44 4.82
C ARG A 46 -8.69 17.35 4.33
N GLN A 47 -8.48 17.71 3.06
CA GLN A 47 -7.14 17.90 2.54
C GLN A 47 -6.44 19.01 3.33
N PRO A 48 -5.18 18.80 3.73
CA PRO A 48 -4.44 19.80 4.47
C PRO A 48 -4.06 20.98 3.57
N GLU A 49 -4.36 22.19 4.03
CA GLU A 49 -3.99 23.42 3.35
C GLU A 49 -2.47 23.64 3.44
N GLY A 50 -1.87 24.16 2.36
CA GLY A 50 -0.46 24.59 2.36
C GLY A 50 0.60 23.50 2.14
N LEU A 51 0.21 22.26 1.81
CA LEU A 51 1.16 21.19 1.45
C LEU A 51 1.54 21.20 -0.04
N PHE A 52 0.71 21.81 -0.89
CA PHE A 52 0.94 21.92 -2.33
C PHE A 52 1.51 23.29 -2.67
N ASN A 53 2.56 23.31 -3.50
CA ASN A 53 3.11 24.52 -4.08
C ASN A 53 3.21 24.34 -5.60
N ASP A 54 2.06 24.45 -6.26
CA ASP A 54 1.88 24.24 -7.70
C ASP A 54 2.82 25.13 -8.55
N ASN A 55 3.21 26.31 -8.03
CA ASN A 55 4.09 27.27 -8.72
C ASN A 55 5.54 26.78 -8.89
N LEU A 56 5.95 25.75 -8.15
CA LEU A 56 7.30 25.17 -8.27
C LEU A 56 7.43 24.20 -9.45
N PHE A 57 6.32 23.83 -10.09
CA PHE A 57 6.29 22.83 -11.14
C PHE A 57 5.62 23.37 -12.40
N LEU A 58 6.12 22.92 -13.56
CA LEU A 58 5.45 23.17 -14.83
C LEU A 58 4.11 22.43 -14.87
N ALA A 59 3.15 22.96 -15.63
CA ALA A 59 1.86 22.32 -15.86
C ALA A 59 2.05 20.86 -16.36
N PRO A 60 1.12 19.94 -16.02
CA PRO A 60 1.27 18.54 -16.40
C PRO A 60 1.24 18.41 -17.92
N SER A 61 2.14 17.62 -18.47
CA SER A 61 2.19 17.36 -19.92
C SER A 61 1.17 16.30 -20.36
N GLU A 62 0.52 15.63 -19.42
CA GLU A 62 -0.48 14.60 -19.68
C GLU A 62 -1.75 14.83 -18.86
N ARG A 63 -2.89 14.36 -19.38
CA ARG A 63 -4.18 14.40 -18.69
C ARG A 63 -4.15 13.42 -17.52
N ILE A 64 -4.54 13.89 -16.35
CA ILE A 64 -4.73 13.06 -15.16
C ILE A 64 -6.23 12.94 -14.93
N SER A 65 -6.78 11.73 -15.04
CA SER A 65 -8.22 11.47 -15.00
C SER A 65 -8.49 10.18 -14.24
N VAL A 66 -9.46 10.24 -13.34
CA VAL A 66 -9.93 9.09 -12.55
C VAL A 66 -10.74 8.14 -13.44
N ASP A 67 -11.53 8.72 -14.35
CA ASP A 67 -12.38 7.97 -15.26
C ASP A 67 -11.56 6.99 -16.12
N ASP A 68 -10.32 7.36 -16.43
CA ASP A 68 -9.43 6.59 -17.29
C ASP A 68 -8.84 5.35 -16.57
N VAL A 69 -8.91 5.27 -15.23
CA VAL A 69 -8.32 4.17 -14.44
C VAL A 69 -9.05 2.86 -14.68
N PHE A 70 -10.39 2.89 -14.62
CA PHE A 70 -11.24 1.71 -14.78
C PHE A 70 -11.96 1.66 -16.13
N ALA A 71 -11.70 2.61 -17.05
CA ALA A 71 -12.33 2.64 -18.36
C ALA A 71 -12.05 1.35 -19.15
N LEU A 72 -13.11 0.75 -19.69
CA LEU A 72 -13.01 -0.40 -20.59
C LEU A 72 -12.74 0.08 -22.02
N SER A 73 -11.80 -0.59 -22.69
CA SER A 73 -11.67 -0.47 -24.15
C SER A 73 -12.78 -1.22 -24.87
N ASP A 74 -12.94 -0.99 -26.17
CA ASP A 74 -13.95 -1.70 -26.96
C ASP A 74 -13.60 -3.20 -27.11
N GLU A 75 -12.31 -3.54 -27.14
CA GLU A 75 -11.83 -4.94 -27.13
C GLU A 75 -12.20 -5.64 -25.82
N MET A 76 -12.12 -4.93 -24.69
CA MET A 76 -12.55 -5.47 -23.39
C MET A 76 -14.06 -5.76 -23.38
N LYS A 77 -14.88 -4.84 -23.90
CA LYS A 77 -16.33 -5.04 -24.00
C LYS A 77 -16.65 -6.22 -24.91
N GLN A 78 -16.01 -6.29 -26.07
CA GLN A 78 -16.18 -7.42 -26.99
C GLN A 78 -15.79 -8.75 -26.33
N TYR A 79 -14.68 -8.79 -25.60
CA TYR A 79 -14.24 -9.99 -24.88
C TYR A 79 -15.26 -10.47 -23.83
N LEU A 80 -15.91 -9.53 -23.12
CA LEU A 80 -17.00 -9.85 -22.20
C LEU A 80 -18.19 -10.48 -22.92
N ASP A 81 -18.59 -9.89 -24.05
CA ASP A 81 -19.80 -10.27 -24.80
C ASP A 81 -19.63 -11.60 -25.55
N THR A 82 -18.41 -11.98 -25.91
CA THR A 82 -18.14 -13.22 -26.64
C THR A 82 -17.64 -14.35 -25.73
N GLU A 83 -16.46 -14.16 -25.13
CA GLU A 83 -15.73 -15.23 -24.43
C GLU A 83 -16.32 -15.50 -23.05
N ILE A 84 -16.54 -14.45 -22.26
CA ILE A 84 -17.03 -14.58 -20.88
C ILE A 84 -18.54 -14.83 -20.85
N ALA A 85 -19.32 -14.25 -21.77
CA ALA A 85 -20.78 -14.40 -21.79
C ALA A 85 -21.24 -15.86 -21.94
N ARG A 86 -20.51 -16.67 -22.72
CA ARG A 86 -20.84 -18.10 -22.89
C ARG A 86 -20.65 -18.88 -21.59
N GLU A 87 -19.54 -18.66 -20.90
CA GLU A 87 -19.22 -19.35 -19.64
C GLU A 87 -20.04 -18.84 -18.46
N SER A 88 -20.42 -17.57 -18.49
CA SER A 88 -21.29 -16.97 -17.48
C SER A 88 -22.66 -17.67 -17.40
N ARG A 89 -23.17 -18.19 -18.53
CA ARG A 89 -24.45 -18.94 -18.57
C ARG A 89 -24.36 -20.32 -17.94
N THR A 90 -23.18 -20.94 -17.94
CA THR A 90 -23.00 -22.32 -17.47
C THR A 90 -22.47 -22.39 -16.04
N LYS A 91 -21.51 -21.51 -15.69
CA LYS A 91 -20.80 -21.55 -14.40
C LYS A 91 -21.14 -20.40 -13.45
N GLY A 92 -21.89 -19.41 -13.91
CA GLY A 92 -22.12 -18.16 -13.19
C GLY A 92 -21.05 -17.10 -13.48
N ARG A 93 -21.40 -15.83 -13.25
CA ARG A 93 -20.59 -14.67 -13.66
C ARG A 93 -19.25 -14.59 -12.95
N GLN A 94 -19.20 -14.88 -11.64
CA GLN A 94 -17.97 -14.83 -10.85
C GLN A 94 -16.94 -15.86 -11.33
N GLN A 95 -17.37 -17.12 -11.45
CA GLN A 95 -16.48 -18.21 -11.87
C GLN A 95 -16.04 -18.03 -13.32
N ALA A 96 -16.92 -17.56 -14.21
CA ALA A 96 -16.56 -17.28 -15.59
C ALA A 96 -15.46 -16.20 -15.71
N LEU A 97 -15.56 -15.14 -14.90
CA LEU A 97 -14.52 -14.12 -14.82
C LEU A 97 -13.21 -14.71 -14.27
N PHE A 98 -13.25 -15.44 -13.16
CA PHE A 98 -12.06 -16.10 -12.60
C PHE A 98 -11.37 -17.01 -13.62
N ASP A 99 -12.12 -17.92 -14.25
CA ASP A 99 -11.60 -18.84 -15.25
C ASP A 99 -11.01 -18.09 -16.45
N SER A 100 -11.56 -16.92 -16.81
CA SER A 100 -11.03 -16.09 -17.91
C SER A 100 -9.62 -15.56 -17.67
N LEU A 101 -9.29 -15.30 -16.41
CA LEU A 101 -7.99 -14.72 -16.00
C LEU A 101 -6.88 -15.78 -15.96
N TYR A 102 -7.18 -17.00 -15.51
CA TYR A 102 -6.17 -18.04 -15.25
C TYR A 102 -6.15 -19.21 -16.26
N ALA A 103 -7.21 -19.45 -17.02
CA ALA A 103 -7.25 -20.63 -17.91
C ALA A 103 -6.27 -20.50 -19.09
N LYS A 104 -5.55 -21.60 -19.36
CA LYS A 104 -4.63 -21.71 -20.51
C LYS A 104 -5.39 -21.47 -21.83
N GLY A 105 -4.88 -20.57 -22.65
CA GLY A 105 -5.48 -20.20 -23.95
C GLY A 105 -6.45 -19.02 -23.91
N LYS A 106 -6.71 -18.43 -22.73
CA LYS A 106 -7.48 -17.20 -22.57
C LYS A 106 -6.58 -15.98 -22.39
N LEU A 107 -6.89 -15.09 -21.45
CA LEU A 107 -6.21 -13.81 -21.32
C LEU A 107 -4.71 -13.93 -21.00
N LYS A 108 -4.29 -15.06 -20.38
CA LYS A 108 -2.91 -15.42 -20.01
C LYS A 108 -2.09 -14.20 -19.59
N LEU A 109 -2.26 -13.81 -18.34
CA LEU A 109 -1.66 -12.62 -17.78
C LEU A 109 -0.22 -12.86 -17.31
N ASP A 110 0.70 -12.05 -17.79
CA ASP A 110 2.10 -12.03 -17.34
C ASP A 110 2.29 -10.99 -16.23
N PHE A 111 3.01 -11.37 -15.16
CA PHE A 111 3.29 -10.45 -14.05
C PHE A 111 4.48 -9.53 -14.39
N ASP A 112 4.26 -8.22 -14.34
CA ASP A 112 5.25 -7.17 -14.61
C ASP A 112 5.23 -6.13 -13.49
N SER A 113 6.24 -6.13 -12.62
CA SER A 113 6.32 -5.21 -11.48
C SER A 113 6.74 -3.78 -11.84
N ALA A 114 7.22 -3.54 -13.06
CA ALA A 114 7.87 -2.27 -13.41
C ALA A 114 6.88 -1.15 -13.78
N THR A 115 5.71 -1.50 -14.33
CA THR A 115 4.76 -0.51 -14.86
C THR A 115 3.36 -0.72 -14.31
N THR A 116 2.77 0.35 -13.81
CA THR A 116 1.36 0.39 -13.39
C THR A 116 0.49 0.86 -14.54
N ARG A 117 -0.41 -0.02 -14.98
CA ARG A 117 -1.30 0.15 -16.13
C ARG A 117 -2.74 0.36 -15.66
N ASN A 118 -3.50 1.17 -16.39
CA ASN A 118 -4.95 1.21 -16.21
C ASN A 118 -5.62 -0.05 -16.78
N ALA A 119 -6.94 -0.19 -16.63
CA ALA A 119 -7.67 -1.38 -17.04
C ALA A 119 -7.43 -1.76 -18.53
N ALA A 120 -7.63 -0.80 -19.43
CA ALA A 120 -7.46 -1.00 -20.87
C ALA A 120 -6.02 -1.36 -21.26
N GLN A 121 -5.03 -0.68 -20.68
CA GLN A 121 -3.61 -0.93 -20.93
C GLN A 121 -3.18 -2.32 -20.43
N ALA A 122 -3.63 -2.72 -19.24
CA ALA A 122 -3.30 -4.03 -18.67
C ALA A 122 -3.89 -5.17 -19.53
N PHE A 123 -5.12 -4.98 -20.03
CA PHE A 123 -5.77 -5.93 -20.93
C PHE A 123 -5.03 -6.05 -22.27
N ALA A 124 -4.74 -4.91 -22.91
CA ALA A 124 -4.04 -4.88 -24.20
C ALA A 124 -2.64 -5.47 -24.11
N ALA A 125 -1.91 -5.17 -23.03
CA ALA A 125 -0.57 -5.70 -22.78
C ALA A 125 -0.57 -7.15 -22.26
N ARG A 126 -1.74 -7.69 -21.87
CA ARG A 126 -1.89 -8.95 -21.13
C ARG A 126 -0.90 -9.08 -19.97
N SER A 127 -0.59 -7.96 -19.33
CA SER A 127 0.46 -7.89 -18.33
C SER A 127 0.31 -6.68 -17.41
N GLY A 128 0.80 -6.83 -16.19
CA GLY A 128 0.84 -5.75 -15.21
C GLY A 128 1.22 -6.21 -13.82
N ASN A 129 1.46 -5.24 -12.94
CA ASN A 129 1.66 -5.50 -11.52
C ASN A 129 0.32 -5.85 -10.83
N CYS A 130 0.37 -6.23 -9.54
CA CYS A 130 -0.82 -6.64 -8.79
C CYS A 130 -1.96 -5.62 -8.90
N LEU A 131 -1.64 -4.33 -8.74
CA LEU A 131 -2.61 -3.24 -8.80
C LEU A 131 -3.25 -3.11 -10.19
N SER A 132 -2.46 -3.22 -11.26
CA SER A 132 -2.95 -3.16 -12.64
C SER A 132 -3.95 -4.28 -12.93
N LEU A 133 -3.64 -5.50 -12.48
CA LEU A 133 -4.50 -6.66 -12.67
C LEU A 133 -5.77 -6.58 -11.83
N VAL A 134 -5.68 -6.03 -10.61
CA VAL A 134 -6.86 -5.72 -9.77
C VAL A 134 -7.76 -4.68 -10.46
N ILE A 135 -7.19 -3.60 -10.99
CA ILE A 135 -7.94 -2.54 -11.68
C ILE A 135 -8.68 -3.10 -12.91
N MET A 136 -7.98 -3.86 -13.76
CA MET A 136 -8.57 -4.50 -14.93
C MET A 136 -9.68 -5.47 -14.55
N THR A 137 -9.46 -6.30 -13.53
CA THR A 137 -10.44 -7.29 -13.08
C THR A 137 -11.67 -6.64 -12.46
N ALA A 138 -11.48 -5.56 -11.70
CA ALA A 138 -12.58 -4.77 -11.17
C ALA A 138 -13.40 -4.09 -12.27
N ALA A 139 -12.75 -3.58 -13.32
CA ALA A 139 -13.44 -3.02 -14.49
C ALA A 139 -14.35 -4.07 -15.16
N PHE A 140 -13.85 -5.28 -15.38
CA PHE A 140 -14.67 -6.39 -15.88
C PHE A 140 -15.82 -6.74 -14.93
N ALA A 141 -15.54 -6.89 -13.64
CA ALA A 141 -16.53 -7.24 -12.64
C ALA A 141 -17.69 -6.22 -12.60
N ARG A 142 -17.38 -4.92 -12.63
CA ARG A 142 -18.41 -3.86 -12.69
C ARG A 142 -19.26 -3.93 -13.94
N GLN A 143 -18.65 -4.10 -15.10
CA GLN A 143 -19.38 -4.24 -16.36
C GLN A 143 -20.33 -5.45 -16.34
N MET A 144 -19.96 -6.52 -15.61
CA MET A 144 -20.79 -7.71 -15.41
C MET A 144 -21.84 -7.58 -14.28
N GLY A 145 -21.88 -6.43 -13.59
CA GLY A 145 -22.75 -6.17 -12.45
C GLY A 145 -22.38 -6.96 -11.19
N LEU A 146 -21.12 -7.36 -11.05
CA LEU A 146 -20.60 -8.03 -9.87
C LEU A 146 -20.16 -7.00 -8.82
N PRO A 147 -20.59 -7.14 -7.56
CA PRO A 147 -20.06 -6.32 -6.47
C PRO A 147 -18.58 -6.62 -6.25
N VAL A 148 -17.78 -5.56 -6.11
CA VAL A 148 -16.34 -5.63 -5.88
C VAL A 148 -16.02 -5.05 -4.51
N ARG A 149 -15.19 -5.75 -3.74
CA ARG A 149 -14.55 -5.23 -2.53
C ARG A 149 -13.05 -5.35 -2.67
N TYR A 150 -12.33 -4.35 -2.19
CA TYR A 150 -10.87 -4.32 -2.23
C TYR A 150 -10.28 -4.59 -0.86
N GLN A 151 -9.16 -5.29 -0.84
CA GLN A 151 -8.38 -5.47 0.37
C GLN A 151 -6.92 -5.17 0.08
N THR A 152 -6.25 -4.51 1.02
CA THR A 152 -4.80 -4.48 1.04
C THR A 152 -4.30 -5.60 1.94
N ALA A 153 -3.29 -6.32 1.47
CA ALA A 153 -2.58 -7.31 2.24
C ALA A 153 -1.19 -6.75 2.56
N PHE A 154 -0.87 -6.65 3.85
CA PHE A 154 0.46 -6.23 4.27
C PHE A 154 1.39 -7.44 4.17
N VAL A 155 2.26 -7.43 3.17
CA VAL A 155 3.39 -8.34 3.12
C VAL A 155 4.43 -7.73 4.05
N ASP A 156 4.57 -8.31 5.25
CA ASP A 156 5.68 -7.97 6.13
C ASP A 156 6.97 -8.18 5.31
N ASP A 157 7.73 -7.11 5.10
CA ASP A 157 9.10 -7.11 4.56
C ASP A 157 9.36 -7.26 3.04
N THR A 158 8.47 -6.81 2.12
CA THR A 158 8.88 -6.63 0.71
C THR A 158 9.25 -5.19 0.36
N TRP A 159 10.56 -4.96 0.31
CA TRP A 159 11.20 -3.68 0.04
C TRP A 159 11.59 -3.59 -1.43
N SER A 160 11.11 -2.56 -2.14
CA SER A 160 11.62 -2.24 -3.47
C SER A 160 12.50 -1.00 -3.39
N ARG A 161 13.77 -1.10 -3.81
CA ARG A 161 14.68 0.04 -3.95
C ARG A 161 14.87 0.34 -5.43
N SER A 162 14.34 1.47 -5.90
CA SER A 162 14.64 2.01 -7.23
C SER A 162 15.51 3.26 -7.06
N GLY A 163 16.82 3.10 -7.27
CA GLY A 163 17.82 4.13 -6.97
C GLY A 163 17.96 4.40 -5.46
N ASP A 164 17.75 5.65 -5.06
CA ASP A 164 17.76 6.07 -3.65
C ASP A 164 16.38 5.99 -2.97
N ILE A 165 15.36 5.52 -3.69
CA ILE A 165 13.98 5.51 -3.20
C ILE A 165 13.61 4.12 -2.75
N GLN A 166 13.12 4.01 -1.52
CA GLN A 166 12.61 2.78 -0.95
C GLN A 166 11.07 2.86 -0.92
N PHE A 167 10.41 1.94 -1.64
CA PHE A 167 8.96 1.82 -1.69
C PHE A 167 8.49 0.59 -0.90
N PHE A 168 7.37 0.75 -0.20
CA PHE A 168 6.61 -0.36 0.36
C PHE A 168 5.81 -1.03 -0.76
N ILE A 169 6.07 -2.31 -1.01
CA ILE A 169 5.22 -3.11 -1.90
C ILE A 169 4.07 -3.66 -1.06
N GLY A 170 3.01 -2.86 -0.92
CA GLY A 170 1.73 -3.40 -0.47
C GLY A 170 1.12 -4.25 -1.58
N HIS A 171 0.52 -5.40 -1.23
CA HIS A 171 -0.29 -6.14 -2.17
C HIS A 171 -1.76 -5.71 -2.05
N VAL A 172 -2.48 -5.76 -3.17
CA VAL A 172 -3.93 -5.56 -3.20
C VAL A 172 -4.58 -6.73 -3.91
N ASN A 173 -5.68 -7.19 -3.35
CA ASN A 173 -6.55 -8.17 -3.98
C ASN A 173 -7.99 -7.67 -3.94
N LEU A 174 -8.88 -8.41 -4.62
CA LEU A 174 -10.29 -8.07 -4.67
C LEU A 174 -11.15 -9.30 -4.40
N THR A 175 -12.30 -9.09 -3.81
CA THR A 175 -13.32 -10.11 -3.58
C THR A 175 -14.57 -9.78 -4.39
N LEU A 176 -15.01 -10.76 -5.17
CA LEU A 176 -16.27 -10.73 -5.90
C LEU A 176 -17.36 -11.38 -5.06
N GLY A 177 -18.49 -10.70 -4.83
CA GLY A 177 -19.64 -11.32 -4.15
C GLY A 177 -20.46 -10.37 -3.29
N ARG A 178 -21.70 -10.79 -2.99
CA ARG A 178 -22.61 -10.09 -2.09
C ARG A 178 -22.36 -10.56 -0.67
N HIS A 179 -21.82 -9.69 0.17
CA HIS A 179 -21.89 -9.91 1.61
C HIS A 179 -23.36 -10.02 2.03
N GLN A 180 -23.69 -11.02 2.86
CA GLN A 180 -25.05 -11.43 3.24
C GLN A 180 -25.98 -10.25 3.59
N ILE A 181 -27.08 -10.13 2.87
CA ILE A 181 -28.39 -9.87 3.48
C ILE A 181 -29.13 -11.20 3.40
N TYR A 182 -29.47 -11.75 4.57
CA TYR A 182 -30.08 -13.07 4.71
C TYR A 182 -31.56 -13.00 4.28
N ASP A 183 -31.82 -12.94 2.98
CA ASP A 183 -33.19 -12.82 2.44
C ASP A 183 -33.89 -14.19 2.35
N GLY A 184 -33.67 -15.10 3.32
CA GLY A 184 -34.44 -16.33 3.59
C GLY A 184 -34.67 -17.36 2.46
N VAL A 185 -34.33 -17.04 1.21
CA VAL A 185 -34.73 -17.71 -0.03
C VAL A 185 -33.67 -17.37 -1.09
N GLY A 186 -32.43 -17.85 -0.93
CA GLY A 186 -31.35 -17.47 -1.84
C GLY A 186 -30.24 -18.51 -1.94
N ARG A 187 -29.92 -18.89 -3.17
CA ARG A 187 -28.80 -19.76 -3.54
C ARG A 187 -27.49 -19.18 -2.99
N PHE A 188 -26.71 -19.99 -2.29
CA PHE A 188 -25.41 -19.60 -1.73
C PHE A 188 -24.37 -19.47 -2.86
N GLU A 189 -24.01 -18.24 -3.24
CA GLU A 189 -22.80 -17.97 -4.03
C GLU A 189 -21.72 -17.49 -3.05
N PRO A 190 -20.67 -18.29 -2.78
CA PRO A 190 -19.60 -17.88 -1.86
C PRO A 190 -18.83 -16.68 -2.42
N ASP A 191 -18.31 -15.85 -1.52
CA ASP A 191 -17.35 -14.80 -1.86
C ASP A 191 -16.12 -15.42 -2.56
N LEU A 192 -15.69 -14.84 -3.68
CA LEU A 192 -14.54 -15.29 -4.45
C LEU A 192 -13.44 -14.23 -4.43
N THR A 193 -12.34 -14.50 -3.73
CA THR A 193 -11.16 -13.63 -3.72
C THR A 193 -10.23 -13.96 -4.88
N ILE A 194 -9.88 -12.94 -5.65
CA ILE A 194 -8.91 -13.00 -6.75
C ILE A 194 -7.63 -12.36 -6.26
N ASP A 195 -6.58 -13.16 -6.19
CA ASP A 195 -5.24 -12.76 -5.77
C ASP A 195 -4.24 -13.11 -6.88
N PHE A 196 -3.39 -12.14 -7.23
CA PHE A 196 -2.42 -12.27 -8.31
C PHE A 196 -1.01 -12.60 -7.82
N LEU A 197 -0.82 -12.79 -6.51
CA LEU A 197 0.43 -13.32 -5.97
C LEU A 197 0.51 -14.84 -6.15
N PRO A 198 1.74 -15.38 -6.24
CA PRO A 198 1.97 -16.81 -6.10
C PRO A 198 1.42 -17.35 -4.77
N PRO A 199 0.85 -18.58 -4.73
CA PRO A 199 0.25 -19.14 -3.52
C PRO A 199 1.17 -19.14 -2.29
N GLN A 200 2.47 -19.31 -2.48
CA GLN A 200 3.45 -19.28 -1.40
C GLN A 200 3.52 -17.93 -0.67
N ASP A 201 3.15 -16.83 -1.31
CA ASP A 201 3.26 -15.47 -0.79
C ASP A 201 1.97 -15.01 -0.08
N ILE A 202 0.88 -15.79 -0.17
CA ILE A 202 -0.45 -15.43 0.34
C ILE A 202 -0.65 -15.86 1.81
N HIS A 203 0.09 -16.87 2.28
CA HIS A 203 -0.16 -17.48 3.59
C HIS A 203 0.16 -16.54 4.76
N GLY A 204 -0.85 -16.27 5.59
CA GLY A 204 -0.70 -15.51 6.84
C GLY A 204 -0.76 -13.99 6.68
N LEU A 205 -1.04 -13.48 5.48
CA LEU A 205 -1.18 -12.05 5.25
C LEU A 205 -2.37 -11.48 6.02
N ARG A 206 -2.14 -10.39 6.76
CA ARG A 206 -3.21 -9.61 7.37
C ARG A 206 -3.83 -8.72 6.29
N THR A 207 -5.13 -8.87 6.06
CA THR A 207 -5.86 -8.04 5.11
C THR A 207 -6.68 -6.96 5.82
N ARG A 208 -6.86 -5.83 5.13
CA ARG A 208 -7.72 -4.74 5.56
C ARG A 208 -8.55 -4.27 4.38
N LEU A 209 -9.85 -4.09 4.59
CA LEU A 209 -10.74 -3.49 3.59
C LEU A 209 -10.29 -2.07 3.27
N ILE A 210 -10.27 -1.75 1.98
CA ILE A 210 -9.98 -0.41 1.46
C ILE A 210 -11.06 -0.02 0.46
N GLY A 211 -11.28 1.29 0.32
CA GLY A 211 -12.19 1.82 -0.67
C GLY A 211 -11.56 1.89 -2.05
N GLU A 212 -12.41 2.19 -3.03
CA GLU A 212 -11.99 2.37 -4.42
C GLU A 212 -11.14 3.63 -4.59
N GLU A 213 -11.44 4.68 -3.83
CA GLU A 213 -10.66 5.91 -3.75
C GLU A 213 -9.20 5.61 -3.39
N THR A 214 -8.97 4.67 -2.46
CA THR A 214 -7.62 4.22 -2.12
C THR A 214 -6.96 3.48 -3.29
N ILE A 215 -7.69 2.65 -4.05
CA ILE A 215 -7.15 1.96 -5.24
C ILE A 215 -6.72 2.98 -6.31
N VAL A 216 -7.54 4.00 -6.57
CA VAL A 216 -7.21 5.08 -7.50
C VAL A 216 -6.00 5.87 -6.99
N ALA A 217 -5.96 6.20 -5.70
CA ALA A 217 -4.82 6.89 -5.10
C ALA A 217 -3.52 6.05 -5.18
N MET A 218 -3.60 4.74 -4.96
CA MET A 218 -2.47 3.81 -5.15
C MET A 218 -1.98 3.83 -6.60
N TYR A 219 -2.90 3.81 -7.58
CA TYR A 219 -2.56 3.88 -9.00
C TYR A 219 -1.81 5.19 -9.32
N MET A 220 -2.40 6.31 -8.90
CA MET A 220 -1.81 7.64 -9.11
C MET A 220 -0.46 7.79 -8.41
N ASN A 221 -0.30 7.24 -7.20
CA ASN A 221 0.96 7.25 -6.49
C ASN A 221 2.05 6.44 -7.20
N ASN A 222 1.71 5.27 -7.74
CA ASN A 222 2.67 4.49 -8.51
C ASN A 222 3.07 5.22 -9.80
N ARG A 223 2.12 5.84 -10.50
CA ARG A 223 2.41 6.69 -11.66
C ARG A 223 3.35 7.85 -11.29
N ALA A 224 3.13 8.50 -10.15
CA ALA A 224 4.03 9.53 -9.64
C ALA A 224 5.45 9.00 -9.41
N ALA A 225 5.58 7.84 -8.75
CA ALA A 225 6.86 7.19 -8.50
C ALA A 225 7.59 6.81 -9.80
N GLU A 226 6.88 6.22 -10.76
CA GLU A 226 7.42 5.83 -12.07
C GLU A 226 7.96 7.06 -12.83
N LEU A 227 7.14 8.10 -12.97
CA LEU A 227 7.53 9.35 -13.64
C LEU A 227 8.71 10.02 -12.93
N PHE A 228 8.73 9.98 -11.59
CA PHE A 228 9.84 10.49 -10.81
C PHE A 228 11.14 9.74 -11.12
N THR A 229 11.11 8.40 -11.15
CA THR A 229 12.30 7.60 -11.51
C THR A 229 12.76 7.81 -12.95
N GLN A 230 11.87 8.25 -13.85
CA GLN A 230 12.21 8.64 -15.22
C GLN A 230 12.75 10.08 -15.33
N GLY A 231 12.83 10.82 -14.22
CA GLY A 231 13.26 12.22 -14.19
C GLY A 231 12.18 13.21 -14.63
N LEU A 232 10.95 12.77 -14.85
CA LEU A 232 9.81 13.61 -15.23
C LEU A 232 9.16 14.22 -13.97
N VAL A 233 9.96 15.00 -13.22
CA VAL A 233 9.61 15.49 -11.88
C VAL A 233 8.35 16.36 -11.87
N ASN A 234 8.13 17.19 -12.90
CA ASN A 234 6.91 18.01 -13.02
C ASN A 234 5.64 17.15 -13.08
N ASN A 235 5.62 16.10 -13.90
CA ASN A 235 4.45 15.21 -13.98
C ASN A 235 4.30 14.39 -12.70
N ALA A 236 5.41 13.92 -12.13
CA ALA A 236 5.39 13.17 -10.88
C ALA A 236 4.68 13.96 -9.75
N TYR A 237 4.96 15.26 -9.66
CA TYR A 237 4.28 16.15 -8.71
C TYR A 237 2.76 16.15 -8.90
N TRP A 238 2.28 16.38 -10.13
CA TRP A 238 0.84 16.43 -10.41
C TRP A 238 0.13 15.11 -10.13
N TRP A 239 0.77 13.97 -10.41
CA TRP A 239 0.23 12.66 -10.06
C TRP A 239 0.21 12.41 -8.55
N ALA A 240 1.25 12.80 -7.81
CA ALA A 240 1.27 12.67 -6.35
C ALA A 240 0.19 13.54 -5.70
N ARG A 241 0.02 14.77 -6.21
CA ARG A 241 -1.06 15.69 -5.80
C ARG A 241 -2.44 15.12 -6.11
N ALA A 242 -2.64 14.54 -7.30
CA ALA A 242 -3.90 13.89 -7.66
C ALA A 242 -4.19 12.67 -6.77
N ALA A 243 -3.18 11.88 -6.40
CA ALA A 243 -3.32 10.76 -5.48
C ALA A 243 -3.81 11.20 -4.09
N ILE A 244 -3.21 12.24 -3.52
CA ILE A 244 -3.68 12.87 -2.26
C ILE A 244 -5.09 13.45 -2.44
N GLY A 245 -5.35 13.97 -3.64
CA GLY A 245 -6.66 14.44 -4.09
C GLY A 245 -7.75 13.39 -3.92
N GLN A 246 -7.44 12.15 -4.31
CA GLN A 246 -8.35 11.02 -4.30
C GLN A 246 -8.54 10.37 -2.93
N ASP A 247 -7.44 10.10 -2.22
CA ASP A 247 -7.51 9.58 -0.86
C ASP A 247 -6.58 10.39 0.06
N PRO A 248 -7.12 11.41 0.77
CA PRO A 248 -6.35 12.18 1.73
C PRO A 248 -5.80 11.35 2.90
N GLY A 249 -6.32 10.15 3.15
CA GLY A 249 -5.86 9.22 4.17
C GLY A 249 -4.69 8.33 3.71
N PHE A 250 -4.37 8.31 2.41
CA PHE A 250 -3.32 7.46 1.86
C PHE A 250 -1.92 8.08 2.04
N MET A 251 -1.32 7.86 3.21
CA MET A 251 -0.04 8.48 3.62
C MET A 251 1.14 8.20 2.69
N SER A 252 1.12 7.11 1.92
CA SER A 252 2.17 6.80 0.94
C SER A 252 2.30 7.89 -0.12
N SER A 253 1.22 8.58 -0.48
CA SER A 253 1.28 9.69 -1.45
C SER A 253 1.95 10.94 -0.90
N TYR A 254 1.82 11.21 0.39
CA TYR A 254 2.55 12.28 1.06
C TYR A 254 4.05 11.94 1.13
N ASN A 255 4.39 10.67 1.41
CA ASN A 255 5.78 10.21 1.37
C ASN A 255 6.41 10.42 -0.02
N THR A 256 5.71 10.01 -1.09
CA THR A 256 6.12 10.24 -2.48
C THR A 256 6.28 11.72 -2.79
N LEU A 257 5.32 12.56 -2.40
CA LEU A 257 5.39 14.01 -2.61
C LEU A 257 6.59 14.64 -1.86
N GLY A 258 6.88 14.20 -0.64
CA GLY A 258 8.03 14.65 0.12
C GLY A 258 9.36 14.35 -0.59
N ILE A 259 9.50 13.15 -1.16
CA ILE A 259 10.67 12.77 -1.97
C ILE A 259 10.77 13.63 -3.23
N ILE A 260 9.65 13.87 -3.92
CA ILE A 260 9.60 14.73 -5.11
C ILE A 260 10.10 16.14 -4.78
N TYR A 261 9.59 16.77 -3.72
CA TYR A 261 10.07 18.08 -3.27
C TYR A 261 11.54 18.07 -2.89
N GLN A 262 11.99 17.07 -2.13
CA GLN A 262 13.40 16.96 -1.71
C GLN A 262 14.32 16.95 -2.93
N ARG A 263 13.97 16.16 -3.93
CA ARG A 263 14.80 15.93 -5.13
C ARG A 263 14.72 17.08 -6.12
N HIS A 264 13.63 17.83 -6.10
CA HIS A 264 13.51 19.10 -6.80
C HIS A 264 14.23 20.26 -6.08
N GLY A 265 14.76 20.04 -4.86
CA GLY A 265 15.50 21.03 -4.07
C GLY A 265 14.64 21.86 -3.11
N ASN A 266 13.35 21.58 -3.02
CA ASN A 266 12.39 22.29 -2.18
C ASN A 266 12.31 21.68 -0.79
N LEU A 267 13.40 21.83 -0.02
CA LEU A 267 13.56 21.14 1.26
C LEU A 267 12.54 21.57 2.32
N ALA A 268 12.06 22.82 2.29
CA ALA A 268 11.05 23.30 3.25
C ALA A 268 9.68 22.66 2.99
N GLU A 269 9.28 22.53 1.73
CA GLU A 269 8.05 21.86 1.30
C GLU A 269 8.13 20.36 1.57
N ALA A 270 9.29 19.74 1.30
CA ALA A 270 9.54 18.34 1.61
C ALA A 270 9.35 18.05 3.09
N GLU A 271 9.93 18.87 3.97
CA GLU A 271 9.78 18.75 5.41
C GLU A 271 8.33 18.88 5.85
N LYS A 272 7.62 19.92 5.39
CA LYS A 272 6.20 20.14 5.75
C LYS A 272 5.34 18.92 5.43
N VAL A 273 5.50 18.35 4.23
CA VAL A 273 4.72 17.19 3.81
C VAL A 273 5.09 15.92 4.60
N LEU A 274 6.38 15.67 4.81
CA LEU A 274 6.83 14.50 5.55
C LEU A 274 6.49 14.59 7.05
N ALA A 275 6.59 15.78 7.64
CA ALA A 275 6.17 16.03 9.03
C ALA A 275 4.66 15.78 9.18
N TYR A 276 3.85 16.25 8.24
CA TYR A 276 2.41 16.00 8.22
C TYR A 276 2.07 14.50 8.14
N ALA A 277 2.78 13.76 7.27
CA ALA A 277 2.60 12.32 7.14
C ALA A 277 3.03 11.57 8.42
N LEU A 278 4.12 12.00 9.05
CA LEU A 278 4.64 11.40 10.28
C LEU A 278 3.72 11.66 11.48
N GLU A 279 3.10 12.83 11.56
CA GLU A 279 2.11 13.16 12.59
C GLU A 279 0.93 12.17 12.56
N ARG A 280 0.48 11.79 11.36
CA ARG A 280 -0.65 10.86 11.15
C ARG A 280 -0.28 9.40 11.31
N GLN A 281 0.95 9.05 10.94
CA GLN A 281 1.49 7.71 11.14
C GLN A 281 2.82 7.78 11.86
N PRO A 282 2.82 7.98 13.20
CA PRO A 282 4.04 8.11 14.00
C PRO A 282 4.94 6.88 14.01
N GLY A 283 4.48 5.75 13.45
CA GLY A 283 5.26 4.53 13.26
C GLY A 283 5.70 4.27 11.82
N ASN A 284 5.46 5.20 10.89
CA ASN A 284 5.88 5.04 9.51
C ASN A 284 7.39 5.30 9.37
N LEU A 285 8.15 4.21 9.40
CA LEU A 285 9.62 4.22 9.35
C LEU A 285 10.16 4.87 8.05
N HIS A 286 9.44 4.74 6.94
CA HIS A 286 9.84 5.34 5.66
C HIS A 286 9.74 6.86 5.68
N VAL A 287 8.62 7.37 6.19
CA VAL A 287 8.44 8.82 6.35
C VAL A 287 9.50 9.37 7.31
N MET A 288 9.81 8.66 8.40
CA MET A 288 10.92 9.04 9.29
C MET A 288 12.26 9.09 8.56
N SER A 289 12.61 8.05 7.80
CA SER A 289 13.87 7.97 7.05
C SER A 289 14.00 9.11 6.04
N ASN A 290 12.93 9.41 5.29
CA ASN A 290 12.91 10.51 4.34
C ASN A 290 13.01 11.87 5.05
N LEU A 291 12.36 12.04 6.21
CA LEU A 291 12.46 13.27 7.00
C LEU A 291 13.87 13.46 7.57
N VAL A 292 14.54 12.39 8.04
CA VAL A 292 15.96 12.42 8.42
C VAL A 292 16.83 12.91 7.25
N SER A 293 16.60 12.36 6.05
CA SER A 293 17.31 12.77 4.83
C SER A 293 17.11 14.26 4.51
N VAL A 294 15.88 14.76 4.62
CA VAL A 294 15.55 16.18 4.43
C VAL A 294 16.21 17.07 5.49
N LEU A 295 16.14 16.71 6.78
CA LEU A 295 16.75 17.47 7.87
C LEU A 295 18.28 17.56 7.71
N ASN A 296 18.92 16.47 7.28
CA ASN A 296 20.35 16.49 6.94
C ASN A 296 20.65 17.44 5.77
N ALA A 297 19.85 17.40 4.71
CA ALA A 297 20.01 18.29 3.56
C ALA A 297 19.81 19.78 3.92
N GLN A 298 18.98 20.07 4.93
CA GLN A 298 18.80 21.41 5.50
C GLN A 298 19.92 21.83 6.48
N GLY A 299 20.85 20.93 6.83
CA GLY A 299 21.91 21.18 7.83
C GLY A 299 21.45 21.10 9.29
N ARG A 300 20.22 20.63 9.55
CA ARG A 300 19.64 20.48 10.91
C ARG A 300 20.06 19.15 11.54
N VAL A 301 21.38 19.00 11.73
CA VAL A 301 22.02 17.73 12.11
C VAL A 301 21.53 17.18 13.46
N GLU A 302 21.31 18.03 14.46
CA GLU A 302 20.86 17.53 15.78
C GLU A 302 19.43 16.98 15.74
N GLU A 303 18.52 17.65 15.05
CA GLU A 303 17.14 17.17 14.90
C GLU A 303 17.07 15.88 14.09
N SER A 304 17.85 15.83 13.01
CA SER A 304 18.07 14.62 12.22
C SER A 304 18.57 13.47 13.09
N ARG A 305 19.58 13.70 13.94
CA ARG A 305 20.15 12.68 14.84
C ARG A 305 19.12 12.14 15.83
N VAL A 306 18.28 13.00 16.41
CA VAL A 306 17.21 12.59 17.32
C VAL A 306 16.20 11.69 16.60
N LEU A 307 15.76 12.08 15.40
CA LEU A 307 14.80 11.29 14.63
C LEU A 307 15.40 9.98 14.11
N ALA A 308 16.66 10.00 13.65
CA ALA A 308 17.39 8.81 13.23
C ALA A 308 17.56 7.81 14.37
N HIS A 309 17.84 8.28 15.59
CA HIS A 309 17.91 7.41 16.76
C HIS A 309 16.56 6.76 17.08
N LYS A 310 15.46 7.50 16.95
CA LYS A 310 14.11 6.93 17.09
C LYS A 310 13.83 5.86 16.03
N LEU A 311 14.22 6.12 14.78
CA LEU A 311 14.09 5.15 13.69
C LEU A 311 14.85 3.86 13.98
N GLU A 312 16.11 3.94 14.43
CA GLU A 312 16.94 2.78 14.82
C GLU A 312 16.35 1.98 15.99
N GLN A 313 15.70 2.65 16.94
CA GLN A 313 15.03 1.96 18.05
C GLN A 313 13.79 1.17 17.60
N MET A 314 13.08 1.67 16.59
CA MET A 314 11.86 1.07 16.07
C MET A 314 12.13 -0.02 15.04
N ASP A 315 13.24 0.08 14.31
CA ASP A 315 13.75 -0.94 13.41
C ASP A 315 15.25 -1.17 13.65
N PRO A 316 15.60 -2.10 14.55
CA PRO A 316 17.00 -2.39 14.88
C PRO A 316 17.78 -3.07 13.75
N ASN A 317 17.11 -3.54 12.70
CA ASN A 317 17.75 -4.26 11.60
C ASN A 317 17.05 -3.97 10.28
N PRO A 318 17.16 -2.73 9.76
CA PRO A 318 16.53 -2.38 8.51
C PRO A 318 17.13 -3.24 7.40
N PRO A 319 16.33 -3.76 6.47
CA PRO A 319 16.84 -4.45 5.32
C PRO A 319 17.66 -3.47 4.50
N PHE A 320 18.80 -3.95 4.00
CA PHE A 320 19.89 -3.18 3.41
C PHE A 320 20.82 -2.42 4.37
N SER A 321 20.65 -2.51 5.70
CA SER A 321 21.64 -1.99 6.67
C SER A 321 23.08 -2.41 6.36
N PHE A 322 23.27 -3.64 5.86
CA PHE A 322 24.56 -4.18 5.44
C PHE A 322 25.13 -3.52 4.17
N PHE A 323 24.29 -3.04 3.24
CA PHE A 323 24.72 -2.35 2.03
C PHE A 323 25.11 -0.90 2.33
N ASP A 324 24.34 -0.20 3.16
CA ASP A 324 24.64 1.18 3.53
C ASP A 324 25.93 1.25 4.38
N GLN A 325 26.16 0.29 5.28
CA GLN A 325 27.44 0.15 6.01
C GLN A 325 28.65 -0.03 5.07
N ARG A 326 28.46 -0.71 3.93
CA ARG A 326 29.52 -0.91 2.93
C ARG A 326 29.87 0.39 2.19
N SER A 327 28.87 1.23 1.88
CA SER A 327 29.08 2.53 1.22
C SER A 327 29.84 3.53 2.12
N VAL A 328 29.51 3.56 3.42
CA VAL A 328 30.22 4.35 4.45
C VAL A 328 31.68 3.88 4.60
N CYS A 329 31.93 2.58 4.49
CA CYS A 329 33.29 2.03 4.49
C CYS A 329 34.09 2.32 3.21
N GLN A 330 33.41 2.61 2.08
CA GLN A 330 34.06 2.96 0.81
C GLN A 330 34.34 4.47 0.68
N GLY A 331 33.48 5.33 1.23
CA GLY A 331 33.66 6.79 1.27
C GLY A 331 34.75 7.28 2.24
N SER A 332 35.15 6.47 3.23
CA SER A 332 36.17 6.81 4.23
C SER A 332 37.63 6.61 3.75
N ARG A 333 37.91 6.86 2.46
CA ARG A 333 39.27 6.76 1.90
C ARG A 333 40.14 8.01 2.13
N SER A 334 39.59 9.06 2.73
CA SER A 334 40.28 10.33 3.01
C SER A 334 40.47 10.58 4.51
N ARG A 335 41.53 9.96 5.05
CA ARG A 335 42.31 10.26 6.27
C ARG A 335 41.60 10.36 7.65
N PRO A 336 42.30 9.94 8.73
CA PRO A 336 41.67 9.55 9.98
C PRO A 336 41.62 10.73 10.95
N LEU A 337 40.46 10.97 11.58
CA LEU A 337 40.39 11.46 12.95
C LEU A 337 38.99 11.18 13.50
N LEU A 338 38.97 10.33 14.53
CA LEU A 338 37.89 10.14 15.50
C LEU A 338 36.53 9.65 14.96
N ARG A 339 36.41 8.33 14.76
CA ARG A 339 35.31 7.53 15.34
C ARG A 339 35.67 6.05 15.32
N ARG A 340 35.59 5.42 16.51
CA ARG A 340 35.85 4.00 16.74
C ARG A 340 34.78 3.15 16.04
N ILE A 341 35.00 2.83 14.76
CA ILE A 341 34.44 1.62 14.16
C ILE A 341 35.48 0.52 14.43
N PRO A 342 35.13 -0.63 15.06
CA PRO A 342 36.12 -1.65 15.33
C PRO A 342 36.66 -2.21 14.01
N PHE A 343 37.95 -1.95 13.76
CA PHE A 343 38.74 -2.38 12.60
C PHE A 343 38.56 -3.87 12.23
N LEU A 344 38.14 -4.72 13.20
CA LEU A 344 37.86 -6.13 12.99
C LEU A 344 36.65 -6.39 12.07
N ALA A 345 35.55 -5.63 12.18
CA ALA A 345 34.35 -5.85 11.36
C ALA A 345 34.64 -5.63 9.86
N CYS A 346 35.49 -4.65 9.57
CA CYS A 346 35.93 -4.30 8.23
C CYS A 346 36.92 -5.32 7.62
N ARG A 347 37.60 -6.13 8.45
CA ARG A 347 38.47 -7.24 8.00
C ARG A 347 37.67 -8.51 7.70
N CYS A 348 36.67 -8.85 8.51
CA CYS A 348 35.82 -10.03 8.28
C CYS A 348 35.06 -9.94 6.94
N LEU A 349 34.46 -8.79 6.62
CA LEU A 349 33.75 -8.56 5.36
C LEU A 349 34.67 -8.64 4.13
N ARG A 350 35.95 -8.26 4.26
CA ARG A 350 36.93 -8.38 3.17
C ARG A 350 37.38 -9.83 2.93
N ARG A 351 37.44 -10.65 3.98
CA ARG A 351 37.86 -12.06 3.88
C ARG A 351 36.75 -12.91 3.27
N ALA A 352 35.50 -12.72 3.72
CA ALA A 352 34.32 -13.38 3.15
C ALA A 352 34.14 -13.11 1.64
N TRP A 353 34.57 -11.94 1.14
CA TRP A 353 34.46 -11.61 -0.28
C TRP A 353 35.63 -12.12 -1.14
N ARG A 354 36.83 -12.28 -0.57
CA ARG A 354 37.95 -12.95 -1.27
C ARG A 354 37.63 -14.43 -1.50
N ASP A 355 37.08 -15.10 -0.50
CA ASP A 355 36.80 -16.53 -0.57
C ASP A 355 35.57 -16.86 -1.43
N GLY A 356 34.61 -15.93 -1.58
CA GLY A 356 33.42 -16.09 -2.42
C GLY A 356 33.62 -15.84 -3.92
N SER A 357 34.84 -15.55 -4.38
CA SER A 357 35.12 -15.18 -5.79
C SER A 357 35.94 -16.21 -6.58
N SER A 358 36.04 -17.45 -6.11
CA SER A 358 36.69 -18.52 -6.89
C SER A 358 35.76 -19.72 -7.12
N LYS A 359 35.62 -20.06 -8.41
CA LYS A 359 35.05 -21.26 -9.04
C LYS A 359 33.62 -21.13 -9.60
N LYS A 360 33.56 -20.59 -10.83
CA LYS A 360 32.73 -21.19 -11.89
C LYS A 360 33.37 -22.52 -12.28
N ALA A 361 32.65 -23.62 -12.12
CA ALA A 361 32.85 -24.85 -12.89
C ALA A 361 31.50 -25.20 -13.51
N ALA A 362 31.49 -25.34 -14.84
CA ALA A 362 30.33 -25.70 -15.62
C ALA A 362 29.96 -27.17 -15.41
N ASP A 363 28.67 -27.47 -15.24
CA ASP A 363 28.10 -28.82 -15.36
C ASP A 363 26.94 -28.78 -16.39
N PRO A 364 26.99 -29.56 -17.49
CA PRO A 364 26.02 -29.47 -18.58
C PRO A 364 24.78 -30.38 -18.43
N ARG A 365 24.36 -30.78 -17.22
CA ARG A 365 23.08 -31.52 -17.03
C ARG A 365 22.36 -31.18 -15.71
N GLY A 366 21.27 -30.42 -15.80
CA GLY A 366 20.05 -30.54 -14.99
C GLY A 366 20.10 -30.22 -13.48
N GLY A 367 19.36 -29.17 -13.08
CA GLY A 367 18.83 -28.99 -11.72
C GLY A 367 19.47 -27.86 -10.92
N ILE A 368 18.79 -26.70 -10.81
CA ILE A 368 19.16 -25.65 -9.87
C ILE A 368 18.52 -25.99 -8.53
N GLN A 369 19.31 -26.49 -7.58
CA GLN A 369 18.96 -26.56 -6.16
C GLN A 369 19.52 -25.29 -5.49
N HIS A 370 18.65 -24.43 -4.99
CA HIS A 370 19.03 -23.30 -4.15
C HIS A 370 19.30 -23.80 -2.72
N ASP A 371 20.56 -23.74 -2.27
CA ASP A 371 20.95 -23.91 -0.87
C ASP A 371 20.92 -22.55 -0.15
N PRO A 372 20.06 -22.33 0.87
CA PRO A 372 19.94 -21.07 1.57
C PRO A 372 20.86 -21.07 2.80
N GLN A 373 22.17 -20.94 2.62
CA GLN A 373 23.04 -20.63 3.75
C GLN A 373 23.12 -19.11 3.96
N SER A 374 22.40 -18.65 4.99
CA SER A 374 22.47 -17.28 5.49
C SER A 374 23.91 -16.93 5.95
N PRO A 375 24.33 -15.64 5.88
CA PRO A 375 25.65 -15.19 6.35
C PRO A 375 25.94 -15.45 7.85
N ARG A 376 24.95 -15.92 8.62
CA ARG A 376 25.11 -16.25 10.05
C ARG A 376 26.02 -17.45 10.30
N ALA A 377 26.22 -18.35 9.34
CA ALA A 377 27.05 -19.54 9.53
C ALA A 377 28.56 -19.23 9.60
N LEU A 378 29.06 -18.26 8.81
CA LEU A 378 30.50 -17.97 8.73
C LEU A 378 31.09 -17.23 9.94
N CYS A 379 30.28 -16.65 10.81
CA CYS A 379 30.79 -15.89 11.96
C CYS A 379 30.88 -16.67 13.28
N ARG A 380 30.42 -17.94 13.34
CA ARG A 380 30.45 -18.73 14.59
C ARG A 380 31.76 -19.48 14.86
N GLU A 381 32.62 -19.69 13.87
CA GLU A 381 33.84 -20.51 14.05
C GLU A 381 35.07 -19.77 14.58
N THR A 382 35.05 -18.43 14.70
CA THR A 382 36.24 -17.68 15.17
C THR A 382 36.24 -17.36 16.67
N ARG A 383 35.49 -18.11 17.50
CA ARG A 383 35.52 -17.97 18.97
C ARG A 383 36.07 -19.18 19.73
N SER A 384 36.62 -20.17 19.04
CA SER A 384 37.32 -21.30 19.67
C SER A 384 38.65 -21.56 18.96
N ASN A 385 39.68 -20.83 19.40
CA ASN A 385 41.06 -21.29 19.65
C ASN A 385 41.95 -20.08 19.95
#